data_AF-C5KQ68-F1
#
_entry.id   AF-C5KQ68-F1
#
_cell.length_a   1.000
_cell.length_b   1.000
_cell.length_c   1.000
_cell.angle_alpha   90.00
_cell.angle_beta   90.00
_cell.angle_gamma   90.00
#
_symmetry.space_group_name_H-M   'P 1'
#
loop_
_entity.id
_entity.type
_entity.pdbx_description
1 polymer ?
#
loop_
_entity_poly.entity_id
_entity_poly.type
_entity_poly.pdbx_seq_one_letter_code
_entity_poly.pdbx_strand_id
1 'polypeptide(L)'
;SQNIILDKSGNAKVADFGLALLATAKGDDGQKVDMCSGTIGYADPLYISTSVVTEKSEVYSFGMVLLELLTTKPPALQDPRTKAITEMYKGINKEKLWNMIDSRESRRPVFVEVAKALRELKRKSQSIAQQQQAAMGGPMYAAGGAPNPDMRNNV
;
A
#
# COMPACT_ATOMS: atom_id res chain seq x y z
N SER A 1 -11.20 -0.13 13.08
CA SER A 1 -9.77 -0.52 13.14
C SER A 1 -9.43 -1.04 14.53
N GLN A 2 -9.07 -2.32 14.66
CA GLN A 2 -8.67 -2.94 15.94
C GLN A 2 -7.15 -3.15 16.07
N ASN A 3 -6.42 -3.14 14.95
CA ASN A 3 -4.99 -3.49 14.91
C ASN A 3 -4.07 -2.26 14.90
N ILE A 4 -4.63 -1.08 15.18
CA ILE A 4 -3.87 0.17 15.39
C ILE A 4 -4.27 0.72 16.75
N ILE A 5 -3.32 0.72 17.68
CA ILE A 5 -3.49 1.20 19.05
C ILE A 5 -2.72 2.49 19.26
N LEU A 6 -3.21 3.33 20.19
CA LEU A 6 -2.55 4.56 20.57
C LEU A 6 -1.81 4.36 21.89
N ASP A 7 -0.56 4.80 21.95
CA ASP A 7 0.14 4.90 23.23
C ASP A 7 -0.29 6.13 24.04
N LYS A 8 0.27 6.29 25.25
CA LYS A 8 -0.06 7.40 26.17
C LYS A 8 0.25 8.78 25.59
N SER A 9 1.11 8.85 24.58
CA SER A 9 1.49 10.08 23.89
C SER A 9 0.68 10.30 22.61
N GLY A 10 -0.28 9.42 22.31
CA GLY A 10 -1.10 9.49 21.10
C GLY A 10 -0.40 8.98 19.84
N ASN A 11 0.75 8.30 19.96
CA ASN A 11 1.39 7.71 18.79
C ASN A 11 0.68 6.42 18.39
N ALA A 12 0.38 6.29 17.09
CA ALA A 12 -0.18 5.07 16.54
C ALA A 12 0.87 3.96 16.46
N LYS A 13 0.50 2.76 16.88
CA LYS A 13 1.31 1.53 16.77
C LYS A 13 0.47 0.42 16.16
N VAL A 14 1.07 -0.34 15.26
CA VAL A 14 0.46 -1.56 14.74
C VAL A 14 0.54 -2.64 15.81
N ALA A 15 -0.58 -3.31 16.04
CA ALA A 15 -0.72 -4.44 16.94
C ALA A 15 -1.25 -5.65 16.17
N ASP A 16 -1.12 -6.82 16.78
CA ASP A 16 -1.56 -8.12 16.22
C ASP A 16 -0.87 -8.52 14.92
N PHE A 17 0.21 -9.30 15.07
CA PHE A 17 0.98 -9.89 13.97
C PHE A 17 0.68 -11.38 13.81
N GLY A 18 -0.44 -11.89 14.34
CA GLY A 18 -0.76 -13.32 14.32
C GLY A 18 -0.93 -13.92 12.92
N LEU A 19 -1.18 -13.06 11.92
CA LEU A 19 -1.28 -13.42 10.51
C LEU A 19 -0.12 -12.87 9.65
N ALA A 20 0.89 -12.27 10.28
CA ALA A 20 2.00 -11.66 9.55
C ALA A 20 2.87 -12.74 8.89
N LEU A 21 3.28 -12.47 7.65
CA LEU A 21 4.17 -13.33 6.89
C LEU A 21 5.51 -12.62 6.65
N LEU A 22 6.60 -13.37 6.78
CA LEU A 22 7.92 -12.87 6.42
C LEU A 22 8.01 -12.84 4.90
N ALA A 23 8.30 -11.67 4.33
CA ALA A 23 8.52 -11.54 2.90
C ALA A 23 9.72 -12.42 2.47
N THR A 24 9.43 -13.53 1.79
CA THR A 24 10.46 -14.48 1.32
C THR A 24 10.86 -14.27 -0.13
N ALA A 25 10.04 -13.57 -0.92
CA ALA A 25 10.32 -13.27 -2.32
C ALA A 25 11.09 -11.95 -2.48
N LYS A 26 12.06 -11.92 -3.41
CA LYS A 26 12.69 -10.66 -3.84
C LYS A 26 11.80 -10.03 -4.91
N GLY A 27 11.06 -8.97 -4.58
CA GLY A 27 10.21 -8.25 -5.52
C GLY A 27 8.71 -8.32 -5.18
N ASP A 28 7.86 -8.01 -6.15
CA ASP A 28 6.39 -7.91 -5.99
C ASP A 28 5.67 -9.28 -6.16
N ASP A 29 6.41 -10.41 -6.17
CA ASP A 29 5.89 -11.75 -6.49
C ASP A 29 4.92 -12.31 -5.44
N GLY A 30 4.87 -11.68 -4.25
CA GLY A 30 3.97 -12.06 -3.17
C GLY A 30 4.26 -13.43 -2.56
N GLN A 31 3.37 -13.87 -1.67
CA GLN A 31 3.44 -15.17 -1.03
C GLN A 31 2.07 -15.85 -1.08
N LYS A 32 2.04 -17.06 -1.63
CA LYS A 32 0.82 -17.87 -1.69
C LYS A 32 0.52 -18.48 -0.33
N VAL A 33 -0.75 -18.43 0.08
CA VAL A 33 -1.25 -19.04 1.32
C VAL A 33 -2.28 -20.12 1.01
N ASP A 34 -2.38 -21.13 1.87
CA ASP A 34 -3.35 -22.23 1.70
C ASP A 34 -4.79 -21.79 1.97
N MET A 35 -4.97 -20.81 2.86
CA MET A 35 -6.26 -20.27 3.24
C MET A 35 -6.19 -18.76 3.42
N CYS A 36 -7.05 -18.04 2.71
CA CYS A 36 -7.22 -16.60 2.91
C CYS A 36 -7.70 -16.31 4.33
N SER A 37 -7.00 -15.41 5.01
CA SER A 37 -7.30 -14.99 6.39
C SER A 37 -7.23 -13.47 6.49
N GLY A 38 -8.06 -12.88 7.34
CA GLY A 38 -8.07 -11.42 7.54
C GLY A 38 -9.41 -10.92 8.07
N THR A 39 -9.50 -9.60 8.22
CA THR A 39 -10.75 -8.95 8.67
C THR A 39 -11.63 -8.62 7.48
N ILE A 40 -12.90 -9.04 7.55
CA ILE A 40 -13.91 -8.78 6.50
C ILE A 40 -14.02 -7.26 6.24
N GLY A 41 -13.98 -6.89 4.96
CA GLY A 41 -14.06 -5.50 4.49
C GLY A 41 -12.73 -4.78 4.35
N TYR A 42 -11.63 -5.34 4.88
CA TYR A 42 -10.29 -4.75 4.74
C TYR A 42 -9.45 -5.47 3.69
N ALA A 43 -9.63 -6.79 3.53
CA ALA A 43 -8.84 -7.60 2.62
C ALA A 43 -9.01 -7.20 1.15
N ASP A 44 -7.89 -7.19 0.43
CA ASP A 44 -7.85 -6.95 -1.02
C ASP A 44 -8.64 -8.03 -1.78
N PRO A 45 -9.61 -7.67 -2.64
CA PRO A 45 -10.30 -8.63 -3.50
C PRO A 45 -9.37 -9.50 -4.36
N LEU A 46 -8.22 -8.97 -4.77
CA LEU A 46 -7.23 -9.74 -5.52
C LEU A 46 -6.55 -10.78 -4.63
N TYR A 47 -6.19 -10.43 -3.40
CA TYR A 47 -5.71 -11.40 -2.40
C TYR A 47 -6.75 -12.49 -2.15
N ILE A 48 -8.01 -12.12 -1.93
CA ILE A 48 -9.11 -13.08 -1.68
C ILE A 48 -9.25 -14.07 -2.84
N SER A 49 -9.14 -13.61 -4.08
CA SER A 49 -9.32 -14.45 -5.28
C SER A 49 -8.10 -15.29 -5.64
N THR A 50 -6.89 -14.80 -5.38
CA THR A 50 -5.63 -15.46 -5.78
C THR A 50 -4.99 -16.26 -4.65
N SER A 51 -5.35 -15.97 -3.40
CA SER A 51 -4.64 -16.42 -2.20
C SER A 51 -3.16 -16.01 -2.18
N VAL A 52 -2.80 -14.92 -2.86
CA VAL A 52 -1.44 -14.38 -2.88
C VAL A 52 -1.42 -13.06 -2.11
N VAL A 53 -0.75 -13.06 -0.96
CA VAL A 53 -0.50 -11.84 -0.20
C VAL A 53 0.69 -11.09 -0.82
N THR A 54 0.59 -9.79 -0.91
CA THR A 54 1.64 -8.90 -1.42
C THR A 54 1.73 -7.65 -0.55
N GLU A 55 2.83 -6.90 -0.66
CA GLU A 55 2.89 -5.56 -0.08
C GLU A 55 1.74 -4.67 -0.60
N LYS A 56 1.32 -4.86 -1.86
CA LYS A 56 0.19 -4.11 -2.45
C LYS A 56 -1.16 -4.45 -1.79
N SER A 57 -1.38 -5.72 -1.45
CA SER A 57 -2.59 -6.12 -0.73
C SER A 57 -2.64 -5.55 0.70
N GLU A 58 -1.48 -5.38 1.34
CA GLU A 58 -1.39 -4.69 2.64
C GLU A 58 -1.66 -3.17 2.49
N VAL A 59 -1.16 -2.56 1.41
CA VAL A 59 -1.47 -1.15 1.07
C VAL A 59 -2.97 -0.96 0.84
N TYR A 60 -3.65 -1.91 0.18
CA TYR A 60 -5.11 -1.87 0.03
C TYR A 60 -5.82 -1.87 1.39
N SER A 61 -5.44 -2.79 2.27
CA SER A 61 -6.01 -2.92 3.62
C SER A 61 -5.80 -1.65 4.45
N PHE A 62 -4.61 -1.04 4.37
CA PHE A 62 -4.35 0.26 4.98
C PHE A 62 -5.21 1.38 4.36
N GLY A 63 -5.45 1.34 3.05
CA GLY A 63 -6.40 2.22 2.38
C GLY A 63 -7.80 2.16 3.02
N MET A 64 -8.33 0.97 3.28
CA MET A 64 -9.62 0.80 3.96
C MET A 64 -9.64 1.41 5.37
N VAL A 65 -8.52 1.35 6.11
CA VAL A 65 -8.39 2.04 7.40
C VAL A 65 -8.46 3.56 7.24
N LEU A 66 -7.77 4.14 6.24
CA LEU A 66 -7.86 5.58 5.99
C LEU A 66 -9.29 6.00 5.64
N LEU A 67 -10.01 5.20 4.87
CA LEU A 67 -11.40 5.46 4.53
C LEU A 67 -12.32 5.36 5.75
N GLU A 68 -12.10 4.37 6.61
CA GLU A 68 -12.79 4.27 7.90
C GLU A 68 -12.56 5.52 8.76
N LEU A 69 -11.33 6.05 8.83
CA LEU A 69 -11.01 7.26 9.60
C LEU A 69 -11.71 8.51 9.05
N LEU A 70 -11.76 8.64 7.72
CA LEU A 70 -12.34 9.79 7.01
C LEU A 70 -13.87 9.76 7.03
N THR A 71 -14.48 8.58 6.96
CA THR A 71 -15.94 8.43 6.87
C THR A 71 -16.60 8.12 8.22
N THR A 72 -15.80 7.69 9.21
CA THR A 72 -16.25 7.14 10.50
C THR A 72 -17.20 5.95 10.39
N LYS A 73 -17.12 5.21 9.28
CA LYS A 73 -17.94 4.03 9.01
C LYS A 73 -17.05 2.78 8.86
N PRO A 74 -17.48 1.61 9.34
CA PRO A 74 -16.72 0.38 9.15
C PRO A 74 -16.67 -0.02 7.66
N PRO A 75 -15.58 -0.63 7.18
CA PRO A 75 -15.45 -1.02 5.79
C PRO A 75 -16.47 -2.06 5.32
N ALA A 76 -16.82 -3.00 6.20
CA ALA A 76 -17.84 -4.01 6.00
C ALA A 76 -19.17 -3.64 6.67
N LEU A 77 -20.23 -4.30 6.20
CA LEU A 77 -21.57 -4.19 6.79
C LEU A 77 -21.56 -4.71 8.23
N GLN A 78 -21.89 -3.84 9.17
CA GLN A 78 -22.25 -4.24 10.53
C GLN A 78 -23.77 -4.18 10.74
N ASP A 79 -24.48 -3.34 9.98
CA ASP A 79 -25.94 -3.23 9.96
C ASP A 79 -26.46 -3.45 8.53
N PRO A 80 -27.39 -4.40 8.29
CA PRO A 80 -28.00 -4.66 6.98
C PRO A 80 -28.67 -3.44 6.31
N ARG A 81 -29.03 -2.41 7.10
CA ARG A 81 -29.66 -1.17 6.60
C ARG A 81 -28.63 -0.16 6.09
N THR A 82 -27.37 -0.29 6.48
CA THR A 82 -26.28 0.52 5.93
C THR A 82 -25.69 -0.13 4.69
N LYS A 83 -25.05 0.65 3.80
CA LYS A 83 -24.18 0.08 2.76
C LYS A 83 -22.75 0.06 3.28
N ALA A 84 -22.01 -1.02 3.02
CA ALA A 84 -20.59 -1.09 3.34
C ALA A 84 -19.81 -0.05 2.52
N ILE A 85 -18.68 0.42 3.05
CA ILE A 85 -17.72 1.23 2.28
C ILE A 85 -17.35 0.46 1.02
N THR A 86 -16.99 -0.81 1.10
CA THR A 86 -16.60 -1.60 -0.08
C THR A 86 -17.65 -1.56 -1.21
N GLU A 87 -18.95 -1.64 -0.87
CA GLU A 87 -20.05 -1.51 -1.83
C GLU A 87 -20.25 -0.07 -2.33
N MET A 88 -20.05 0.94 -1.46
CA MET A 88 -20.11 2.34 -1.86
C MET A 88 -18.96 2.73 -2.81
N TYR A 89 -17.80 2.07 -2.71
CA TYR A 89 -16.61 2.35 -3.52
C TYR A 89 -16.66 1.76 -4.93
N LYS A 90 -17.58 0.84 -5.21
CA LYS A 90 -17.85 0.39 -6.58
C LYS A 90 -18.29 1.58 -7.43
N GLY A 91 -17.52 1.88 -8.48
CA GLY A 91 -17.75 3.02 -9.37
C GLY A 91 -17.61 4.39 -8.69
N ILE A 92 -16.76 4.50 -7.66
CA ILE A 92 -16.55 5.78 -6.97
C ILE A 92 -15.82 6.81 -7.84
N ASN A 93 -16.26 8.06 -7.72
CA ASN A 93 -15.57 9.22 -8.27
C ASN A 93 -15.27 10.21 -7.13
N LYS A 94 -14.56 11.30 -7.44
CA LYS A 94 -14.17 12.30 -6.44
C LYS A 94 -15.36 12.91 -5.70
N GLU A 95 -16.48 13.12 -6.39
CA GLU A 95 -17.68 13.73 -5.82
C GLU A 95 -18.38 12.79 -4.83
N LYS A 96 -18.60 11.53 -5.24
CA LYS A 96 -19.17 10.50 -4.38
C LYS A 96 -18.28 10.25 -3.16
N LEU A 97 -16.96 10.27 -3.32
CA LEU A 97 -16.01 10.18 -2.22
C LEU A 97 -16.14 11.36 -1.25
N TRP A 98 -16.26 12.59 -1.77
CA TRP A 98 -16.47 13.78 -0.96
C TRP A 98 -17.74 13.68 -0.13
N ASN A 99 -18.83 13.18 -0.70
CA ASN A 99 -20.10 13.02 0.00
C ASN A 99 -20.07 11.94 1.10
N MET A 100 -19.05 11.08 1.11
CA MET A 100 -18.90 10.04 2.14
C MET A 100 -18.10 10.52 3.35
N ILE A 101 -17.32 11.59 3.19
CA ILE A 101 -16.49 12.17 4.24
C ILE A 101 -17.38 12.68 5.37
N ASP A 102 -17.01 12.36 6.60
CA ASP A 102 -17.70 12.84 7.79
C ASP A 102 -17.53 14.36 7.94
N SER A 103 -18.61 15.11 7.75
CA SER A 103 -18.58 16.58 7.72
C SER A 103 -18.66 17.24 9.10
N ARG A 104 -18.69 16.47 10.19
CA ARG A 104 -18.72 17.02 11.56
C ARG A 104 -17.48 17.88 11.81
N GLU A 105 -17.68 19.08 12.35
CA GLU A 105 -16.59 20.04 12.64
C GLU A 105 -15.48 19.42 13.50
N SER A 106 -15.86 18.63 14.50
CA SER A 106 -14.96 17.88 15.38
C SER A 106 -13.97 16.95 14.65
N ARG A 107 -14.25 16.60 13.39
CA ARG A 107 -13.42 15.71 12.58
C ARG A 107 -12.43 16.45 11.69
N ARG A 108 -12.56 17.78 11.51
CA ARG A 108 -11.61 18.61 10.73
C ARG A 108 -10.14 18.35 11.05
N PRO A 109 -9.71 18.23 12.33
CA PRO A 109 -8.32 17.92 12.64
C PRO A 109 -7.85 16.59 12.04
N VAL A 110 -8.68 15.55 12.07
CA VAL A 110 -8.35 14.23 11.50
C VAL A 110 -8.15 14.34 9.99
N PHE A 111 -9.02 15.07 9.28
CA PHE A 111 -8.86 15.29 7.84
C PHE A 111 -7.55 15.97 7.49
N VAL A 112 -7.18 17.01 8.24
CA VAL A 112 -5.94 17.74 8.05
C VAL A 112 -4.74 16.80 8.25
N GLU A 113 -4.73 15.99 9.30
CA GLU A 113 -3.63 15.06 9.57
C GLU A 113 -3.54 13.94 8.52
N VAL A 114 -4.67 13.36 8.09
CA VAL A 114 -4.68 12.37 6.99
C VAL A 114 -4.18 13.01 5.69
N ALA A 115 -4.61 14.23 5.37
CA ALA A 115 -4.16 14.93 4.16
C ALA A 115 -2.65 15.24 4.19
N LYS A 116 -2.11 15.64 5.36
CA LYS A 116 -0.67 15.83 5.55
C LYS A 116 0.09 14.51 5.37
N ALA A 117 -0.38 13.44 6.00
CA ALA A 117 0.24 12.12 5.90
C ALA A 117 0.27 11.62 4.44
N LEU A 118 -0.84 11.75 3.70
CA LEU A 118 -0.92 11.38 2.28
C LEU A 118 0.02 12.20 1.39
N ARG A 119 0.18 13.51 1.67
CA ARG A 119 1.16 14.36 0.95
C ARG A 119 2.59 13.88 1.19
N GLU A 120 2.94 13.58 2.44
CA GLU A 120 4.26 13.06 2.78
C GLU A 120 4.53 11.69 2.17
N LEU A 121 3.54 10.79 2.18
CA LEU A 121 3.64 9.48 1.52
C LEU A 121 3.89 9.64 0.01
N LYS A 122 3.14 10.52 -0.65
CA LYS A 122 3.35 10.81 -2.08
C LYS A 122 4.76 11.34 -2.35
N ARG A 123 5.22 12.28 -1.54
CA ARG A 123 6.57 12.87 -1.67
C ARG A 123 7.67 11.83 -1.50
N LYS A 124 7.56 10.97 -0.47
CA LYS A 124 8.51 9.87 -0.22
C LYS A 124 8.51 8.86 -1.37
N SER A 125 7.33 8.47 -1.85
CA SER A 125 7.20 7.54 -2.98
C SER A 125 7.88 8.06 -4.25
N GLN A 126 7.74 9.35 -4.56
CA GLN A 126 8.43 9.98 -5.70
C GLN A 126 9.95 9.99 -5.52
N SER A 127 10.44 10.28 -4.31
CA SER A 127 11.88 10.25 -4.01
C SER A 127 12.48 8.86 -4.17
N ILE A 128 11.79 7.81 -3.73
CA ILE A 128 12.24 6.42 -3.89
C ILE A 128 12.29 6.05 -5.37
N ALA A 129 11.26 6.38 -6.14
CA ALA A 129 11.23 6.12 -7.58
C ALA A 129 12.41 6.79 -8.33
N GLN A 130 12.72 8.05 -7.97
CA GLN A 130 13.87 8.77 -8.53
C GLN A 130 15.21 8.10 -8.17
N GLN A 131 15.37 7.63 -6.93
CA GLN A 131 16.58 6.93 -6.49
C GLN A 131 16.77 5.58 -7.21
N GLN A 132 15.69 4.81 -7.38
CA GLN A 132 15.72 3.55 -8.14
C GLN A 132 16.07 3.78 -9.61
N GLN A 133 15.50 4.83 -10.23
CA GLN A 133 15.79 5.18 -11.61
C GLN A 133 17.24 5.66 -11.81
N ALA A 134 17.78 6.41 -10.84
CA ALA A 134 19.18 6.82 -10.83
C ALA A 134 20.15 5.63 -10.63
N ALA A 135 19.79 4.66 -9.78
CA ALA A 135 20.60 3.46 -9.55
C ALA A 135 20.65 2.52 -10.77
N MET A 136 19.57 2.44 -11.55
CA MET A 136 19.53 1.66 -12.80
C MET A 136 20.18 2.36 -14.00
N GLY A 137 20.49 3.66 -13.89
CA GLY A 137 21.09 4.48 -14.95
C GLY A 137 22.61 4.71 -14.82
N GLY A 138 23.30 4.04 -13.88
CA GLY A 138 24.77 4.10 -13.76
C GLY A 138 25.47 3.44 -14.97
N PRO A 139 26.70 3.86 -15.33
CA PRO A 139 27.33 3.45 -16.59
C PRO A 139 27.63 1.94 -16.62
N MET A 140 26.78 1.16 -17.30
CA MET A 140 27.22 -0.03 -18.02
C MET A 140 28.02 0.44 -19.24
N TYR A 141 29.19 -0.15 -19.49
CA TYR A 141 30.12 0.13 -20.61
C TYR A 141 31.18 1.22 -20.38
N ALA A 142 32.18 0.89 -19.55
CA ALA A 142 33.55 1.36 -19.72
C ALA A 142 34.53 0.18 -19.57
N ALA A 143 34.32 -0.87 -20.38
CA ALA A 143 35.28 -1.96 -20.56
C ALA A 143 35.30 -2.36 -22.04
N GLY A 144 35.38 -1.37 -22.93
CA GLY A 144 35.78 -1.58 -24.31
C GLY A 144 37.30 -1.75 -24.34
N GLY A 145 37.78 -2.99 -24.17
CA GLY A 145 39.17 -3.33 -24.45
C GLY A 145 39.48 -2.98 -25.90
N ALA A 146 40.52 -2.17 -26.11
CA ALA A 146 41.04 -1.89 -27.45
C ALA A 146 41.45 -3.20 -28.14
N PRO A 147 41.24 -3.36 -29.47
CA PRO A 147 41.71 -4.54 -30.17
C PRO A 147 43.24 -4.56 -30.19
N ASN A 148 43.83 -5.68 -29.78
CA ASN A 148 45.27 -5.94 -29.88
C ASN A 148 45.66 -6.13 -31.37
N PRO A 149 46.56 -5.31 -31.95
CA PRO A 149 46.84 -5.34 -33.38
C PRO A 149 47.86 -6.39 -33.83
N ASP A 150 48.28 -7.32 -32.97
CA ASP A 150 49.30 -8.32 -33.32
C ASP A 150 48.78 -9.76 -33.26
N MET A 151 48.29 -10.26 -34.40
CA MET A 151 48.51 -11.66 -34.81
C MET A 151 48.66 -11.74 -36.33
N ARG A 152 49.89 -11.51 -36.80
CA ARG A 152 50.40 -12.06 -38.06
C ARG A 152 50.85 -13.51 -37.82
N ASN A 153 50.46 -14.41 -38.74
CA ASN A 153 51.09 -15.67 -39.15
C ASN A 153 51.26 -16.84 -38.15
N ASN A 154 50.54 -17.94 -38.46
CA ASN A 154 50.92 -19.37 -38.51
C ASN A 154 49.60 -20.15 -38.35
N VAL A 155 49.08 -20.93 -39.30
CA VAL A 155 49.67 -21.90 -40.25
C VAL A 155 48.79 -21.97 -41.50
#